data_AF-A0A2S6AJT0-F1
#
_entry.id   AF-A0A2S6AJT0-F1
#
_cell.length_a   1.000
_cell.length_b   1.000
_cell.length_c   1.000
_cell.angle_alpha   90.00
_cell.angle_beta   90.00
_cell.angle_gamma   90.00
#
_symmetry.space_group_name_H-M   'P 1'
#
loop_
_entity.id
_entity.type
_entity.pdbx_description
1 polymer ?
#
loop_
_entity_poly.entity_id
_entity_poly.type
_entity_poly.pdbx_seq_one_letter_code
_entity_poly.pdbx_strand_id
1 'polypeptide(L)'
;MAGLMLYCGLRSCEVLALEVGDVDIGRGWIRVWGKGAKERAVPLDADLARVIQGYLLAERPESSSARLFLVAKGPNRGQPLTPAGLRTIFRYHRRLSGVTAGHPHALRHSFGTALAEAGVDLSVMQALLAHTHVDTTARYVHLAPKRVKEEFDAARARIRRQV
;
A
#
# COMPACT_ATOMS: atom_id res chain seq x y z
N MET A 1 -5.38 -5.57 -1.94
CA MET A 1 -4.04 -5.46 -2.58
C MET A 1 -3.87 -4.21 -3.42
N ALA A 2 -4.60 -4.03 -4.54
CA ALA A 2 -4.43 -2.88 -5.43
C ALA A 2 -4.53 -1.52 -4.70
N GLY A 3 -5.51 -1.37 -3.79
CA GLY A 3 -5.66 -0.16 -2.98
C GLY A 3 -4.44 0.19 -2.12
N LEU A 4 -3.71 -0.79 -1.57
CA LEU A 4 -2.47 -0.53 -0.81
C LEU A 4 -1.36 0.07 -1.70
N MET A 5 -1.36 -0.27 -2.98
CA MET A 5 -0.39 0.28 -3.93
C MET A 5 -0.83 1.66 -4.43
N LEU A 6 -2.14 1.81 -4.69
CA LEU A 6 -2.73 3.02 -5.28
C LEU A 6 -2.97 4.14 -4.28
N TYR A 7 -3.24 3.82 -3.02
CA TYR A 7 -3.63 4.81 -2.00
C TYR A 7 -2.63 4.93 -0.85
N CYS A 8 -1.77 3.93 -0.64
CA CYS A 8 -0.73 3.96 0.39
C CYS A 8 0.69 3.87 -0.20
N GLY A 9 0.83 3.71 -1.52
CA GLY A 9 2.14 3.65 -2.14
C GLY A 9 3.02 2.52 -1.62
N LEU A 10 2.49 1.32 -1.41
CA LEU A 10 3.29 0.13 -1.10
C LEU A 10 3.81 -0.55 -2.37
N ARG A 11 5.00 -1.17 -2.29
CA ARG A 11 5.55 -2.02 -3.37
C ARG A 11 4.85 -3.39 -3.35
N SER A 12 4.87 -4.12 -4.46
CA SER A 12 4.29 -5.48 -4.51
C SER A 12 4.94 -6.44 -3.51
N CYS A 13 6.25 -6.36 -3.32
CA CYS A 13 6.95 -7.16 -2.32
C CYS A 13 6.53 -6.80 -0.89
N GLU A 14 6.34 -5.51 -0.59
CA GLU A 14 5.88 -5.04 0.71
C GLU A 14 4.44 -5.51 0.98
N VAL A 15 3.55 -5.40 -0.01
CA VAL A 15 2.16 -5.92 0.09
C VAL A 15 2.14 -7.43 0.38
N LEU A 16 3.02 -8.21 -0.25
CA LEU A 16 3.12 -9.66 -0.02
C LEU A 16 3.74 -10.01 1.34
N ALA A 17 4.58 -9.11 1.87
CA ALA A 17 5.24 -9.29 3.16
C ALA A 17 4.38 -8.82 4.34
N LEU A 18 3.33 -8.02 4.12
CA LEU A 18 2.47 -7.56 5.22
C LEU A 18 1.88 -8.72 6.03
N GLU A 19 1.93 -8.58 7.34
CA GLU A 19 1.21 -9.43 8.28
C GLU A 19 -0.06 -8.73 8.78
N VAL A 20 -0.99 -9.51 9.34
CA VAL A 20 -2.24 -8.96 9.90
C VAL A 20 -1.93 -7.94 11.00
N GLY A 21 -0.93 -8.24 11.86
CA GLY A 21 -0.51 -7.36 12.95
C GLY A 21 0.22 -6.09 12.50
N ASP A 22 0.59 -5.97 11.21
CA ASP A 22 1.21 -4.75 10.69
C ASP A 22 0.17 -3.68 10.32
N VAL A 23 -1.12 -4.03 10.28
CA VAL A 23 -2.20 -3.10 9.90
C VAL A 23 -3.00 -2.68 11.13
N ASP A 24 -2.76 -1.47 11.61
CA ASP A 24 -3.55 -0.85 12.65
C ASP A 24 -4.72 -0.08 12.02
N ILE A 25 -5.84 -0.77 11.87
CA ILE A 25 -7.09 -0.21 11.32
C ILE A 25 -7.61 0.93 12.21
N GLY A 26 -7.52 0.78 13.53
CA GLY A 26 -8.07 1.74 14.49
C GLY A 26 -7.32 3.07 14.50
N ARG A 27 -5.99 3.02 14.39
CA ARG A 27 -5.14 4.22 14.32
C ARG A 27 -4.88 4.72 12.91
N GLY A 28 -5.23 3.93 11.88
CA GLY A 28 -5.01 4.28 10.49
C GLY A 28 -3.53 4.26 10.10
N TRP A 29 -2.81 3.21 10.47
CA TRP A 29 -1.38 3.04 10.16
C TRP A 29 -1.07 1.64 9.65
N ILE A 30 -0.07 1.56 8.78
CA ILE A 30 0.56 0.31 8.34
C ILE A 30 2.04 0.36 8.69
N ARG A 31 2.54 -0.67 9.35
CA ARG A 31 3.96 -0.90 9.55
C ARG A 31 4.54 -1.61 8.33
N VAL A 32 5.55 -1.02 7.69
CA VAL A 32 6.16 -1.56 6.47
C VAL A 32 7.66 -1.73 6.64
N TRP A 33 8.16 -2.92 6.31
CA TRP A 33 9.58 -3.25 6.33
C TRP A 33 10.22 -3.03 4.96
N GLY A 34 11.24 -2.16 4.91
CA GLY A 34 12.01 -1.83 3.72
C GLY A 34 13.36 -2.56 3.61
N LYS A 35 14.16 -2.16 2.63
CA LYS A 35 15.53 -2.66 2.43
C LYS A 35 16.39 -2.39 3.67
N GLY A 36 17.14 -3.40 4.11
CA GLY A 36 17.99 -3.32 5.30
C GLY A 36 17.23 -3.36 6.62
N ALA A 37 16.06 -4.02 6.65
CA ALA A 37 15.20 -4.16 7.83
C ALA A 37 14.75 -2.82 8.45
N LYS A 38 14.77 -1.73 7.67
CA LYS A 38 14.28 -0.43 8.12
C LYS A 38 12.76 -0.41 8.13
N GLU A 39 12.19 -0.16 9.29
CA GLU A 39 10.77 0.03 9.49
C GLU A 39 10.34 1.44 9.06
N ARG A 40 9.13 1.56 8.49
CA ARG A 40 8.43 2.84 8.35
C ARG A 40 6.95 2.69 8.63
N ALA A 41 6.35 3.73 9.21
CA ALA A 41 4.91 3.84 9.36
C ALA A 41 4.32 4.56 8.13
N VAL A 42 3.32 3.93 7.49
CA VAL A 42 2.60 4.48 6.34
C VAL A 42 1.16 4.78 6.77
N PRO A 43 0.64 6.00 6.57
CA PRO A 43 -0.75 6.30 6.83
C PRO A 43 -1.69 5.41 6.01
N LEU A 44 -2.74 4.91 6.64
CA LEU A 44 -3.79 4.12 6.01
C LEU A 44 -5.01 5.00 5.73
N ASP A 45 -5.42 5.01 4.46
CA ASP A 45 -6.66 5.65 4.04
C ASP A 45 -7.89 4.96 4.66
N ALA A 46 -8.87 5.73 5.17
CA ALA A 46 -10.03 5.20 5.87
C ALA A 46 -10.93 4.31 4.99
N ASP A 47 -11.03 4.59 3.68
CA ASP A 47 -11.82 3.77 2.76
C ASP A 47 -11.10 2.43 2.55
N LEU A 48 -9.78 2.48 2.41
CA LEU A 48 -8.97 1.28 2.31
C LEU A 48 -8.97 0.47 3.62
N ALA A 49 -9.00 1.12 4.78
CA ALA A 49 -9.11 0.46 6.07
C ALA A 49 -10.39 -0.39 6.15
N ARG A 50 -11.52 0.17 5.70
CA ARG A 50 -12.80 -0.57 5.61
C ARG A 50 -12.73 -1.75 4.65
N VAL A 51 -12.08 -1.59 3.49
CA VAL A 51 -11.88 -2.70 2.54
C VAL A 51 -11.02 -3.81 3.15
N ILE A 52 -9.95 -3.47 3.87
CA ILE A 52 -9.11 -4.46 4.54
C ILE A 52 -9.90 -5.16 5.66
N GLN A 53 -10.68 -4.41 6.44
CA GLN A 53 -11.54 -4.99 7.48
C GLN A 53 -12.55 -5.98 6.89
N GLY A 54 -13.23 -5.62 5.81
CA GLY A 54 -14.15 -6.52 5.10
C GLY A 54 -13.44 -7.79 4.61
N TYR A 55 -12.24 -7.65 4.05
CA TYR A 55 -11.42 -8.80 3.66
C TYR A 55 -11.09 -9.70 4.86
N LEU A 56 -10.64 -9.13 5.98
CA LEU A 56 -10.28 -9.89 7.18
C LEU A 56 -11.47 -10.64 7.79
N LEU A 57 -12.66 -10.06 7.74
CA LEU A 57 -13.87 -10.63 8.35
C LEU A 57 -14.59 -11.65 7.45
N ALA A 58 -14.56 -11.45 6.13
CA ALA A 58 -15.44 -12.20 5.21
C ALA A 58 -14.71 -13.03 4.15
N GLU A 59 -13.47 -12.68 3.79
CA GLU A 59 -12.80 -13.25 2.61
C GLU A 59 -11.48 -13.96 2.92
N ARG A 60 -10.75 -13.51 3.94
CA ARG A 60 -9.45 -14.09 4.31
C ARG A 60 -9.68 -15.52 4.82
N PRO A 61 -9.10 -16.54 4.17
CA PRO A 61 -9.21 -17.91 4.66
C PRO A 61 -8.65 -18.06 6.07
N GLU A 62 -9.27 -18.94 6.85
CA GLU A 62 -8.68 -19.44 8.09
C GLU A 62 -7.32 -20.09 7.80
N SER A 63 -6.31 -19.71 8.58
CA SER A 63 -4.93 -20.14 8.40
C SER A 63 -4.13 -19.78 9.63
N SER A 64 -3.11 -20.59 9.94
CA SER A 64 -2.10 -20.28 10.96
C SER A 64 -1.06 -19.24 10.49
N SER A 65 -1.07 -18.88 9.21
CA SER A 65 -0.16 -17.86 8.68
C SER A 65 -0.51 -16.47 9.20
N ALA A 66 0.49 -15.71 9.63
CA ALA A 66 0.35 -14.30 9.99
C ALA A 66 0.20 -13.37 8.76
N ARG A 67 0.49 -13.86 7.54
CA ARG A 67 0.45 -13.04 6.32
C ARG A 67 -0.94 -12.47 6.08
N LEU A 68 -0.99 -11.20 5.70
CA LEU A 68 -2.25 -10.51 5.44
C LEU A 68 -2.97 -11.17 4.26
N PHE A 69 -2.30 -11.30 3.11
CA PHE A 69 -2.90 -11.86 1.89
C PHE A 69 -2.56 -13.32 1.70
N LEU A 70 -3.62 -14.14 1.66
CA LEU A 70 -3.54 -15.59 1.44
C LEU A 70 -4.19 -16.00 0.12
N VAL A 71 -3.85 -17.19 -0.34
CA VAL A 71 -4.53 -17.83 -1.47
C VAL A 71 -5.96 -18.19 -1.09
N ALA A 72 -6.95 -17.65 -1.81
CA ALA A 72 -8.36 -17.78 -1.46
C ALA A 72 -9.01 -19.12 -1.87
N LYS A 73 -8.51 -19.76 -2.93
CA LYS A 73 -9.16 -20.93 -3.59
C LYS A 73 -8.13 -21.95 -4.08
N GLY A 74 -8.58 -23.19 -4.28
CA GLY A 74 -7.78 -24.28 -4.82
C GLY A 74 -6.93 -25.02 -3.78
N PRO A 75 -6.01 -25.89 -4.21
CA PRO A 75 -5.25 -26.78 -3.32
C PRO A 75 -4.32 -26.05 -2.35
N ASN A 76 -3.91 -24.82 -2.70
CA ASN A 76 -3.04 -23.99 -1.85
C ASN A 76 -3.83 -23.01 -0.97
N ARG A 77 -5.15 -23.19 -0.81
CA ARG A 77 -5.99 -22.28 -0.01
C ARG A 77 -5.43 -22.12 1.41
N GLY A 78 -5.39 -20.88 1.90
CA GLY A 78 -4.86 -20.56 3.23
C GLY A 78 -3.33 -20.40 3.29
N GLN A 79 -2.60 -20.72 2.21
CA GLN A 79 -1.16 -20.46 2.13
C GLN A 79 -0.87 -18.99 1.78
N PRO A 80 0.31 -18.46 2.17
CA PRO A 80 0.76 -17.12 1.75
C PRO A 80 0.67 -16.92 0.24
N LEU A 81 0.18 -15.75 -0.18
CA LEU A 81 0.19 -15.40 -1.59
C LEU A 81 1.62 -15.22 -2.10
N THR A 82 1.92 -15.78 -3.27
CA THR A 82 3.26 -15.68 -3.89
C THR A 82 3.33 -14.53 -4.91
N PRO A 83 4.54 -14.08 -5.31
CA PRO A 83 4.69 -13.12 -6.41
C PRO A 83 4.04 -13.60 -7.71
N ALA A 84 4.09 -14.90 -8.00
CA ALA A 84 3.41 -15.47 -9.16
C ALA A 84 1.88 -15.40 -9.03
N GLY A 85 1.35 -15.73 -7.85
CA GLY A 85 -0.08 -15.59 -7.54
C GLY A 85 -0.58 -14.17 -7.70
N LEU A 86 0.16 -13.19 -7.17
CA LEU A 86 -0.15 -11.77 -7.33
C LEU A 86 -0.18 -11.36 -8.81
N ARG A 87 0.84 -11.75 -9.60
CA ARG A 87 0.84 -11.47 -11.06
C ARG A 87 -0.39 -12.05 -11.76
N THR A 88 -0.81 -13.26 -11.39
CA THR A 88 -2.00 -13.90 -11.95
C THR A 88 -3.28 -13.13 -11.60
N ILE A 89 -3.45 -12.75 -10.33
CA ILE A 89 -4.61 -11.96 -9.87
C ILE A 89 -4.70 -10.62 -10.61
N PHE A 90 -3.58 -9.89 -10.68
CA PHE A 90 -3.53 -8.61 -11.39
C PHE A 90 -3.81 -8.77 -12.89
N ARG A 91 -3.25 -9.78 -13.55
CA ARG A 91 -3.54 -10.05 -14.96
C ARG A 91 -5.02 -10.38 -15.20
N TYR A 92 -5.63 -11.16 -14.31
CA TYR A 92 -7.06 -11.47 -14.38
C TYR A 92 -7.91 -10.20 -14.28
N HIS A 93 -7.69 -9.38 -13.26
CA HIS A 93 -8.48 -8.16 -13.07
C HIS A 93 -8.24 -7.10 -14.16
N ARG A 94 -7.02 -6.96 -14.69
CA ARG A 94 -6.74 -6.06 -15.84
C ARG A 94 -7.55 -6.45 -17.08
N ARG A 95 -7.71 -7.75 -17.33
CA ARG A 95 -8.54 -8.25 -18.45
C ARG A 95 -10.02 -8.00 -18.19
N LEU A 96 -10.48 -8.24 -16.96
CA LEU A 96 -11.88 -8.05 -16.58
C LEU A 96 -12.30 -6.57 -16.61
N SER A 97 -11.45 -5.67 -16.13
CA SER A 97 -11.78 -4.25 -16.03
C SER A 97 -11.45 -3.43 -17.27
N GLY A 98 -10.70 -3.98 -18.24
CA GLY A 98 -10.16 -3.23 -19.37
C GLY A 98 -9.03 -2.25 -19.02
N VAL A 99 -8.65 -2.12 -17.74
CA VAL A 99 -7.61 -1.18 -17.29
C VAL A 99 -6.23 -1.80 -17.51
N THR A 100 -5.67 -1.57 -18.70
CA THR A 100 -4.35 -2.12 -19.09
C THR A 100 -3.23 -1.65 -18.18
N ALA A 101 -3.27 -0.43 -17.65
CA ALA A 101 -2.29 0.11 -16.69
C ALA A 101 -2.51 -0.36 -15.23
N GLY A 102 -3.46 -1.26 -14.97
CA GLY A 102 -3.79 -1.73 -13.63
C GLY A 102 -2.79 -2.75 -13.06
N HIS A 103 -1.48 -2.50 -13.13
CA HIS A 103 -0.43 -3.37 -12.58
C HIS A 103 0.33 -2.69 -11.42
N PRO A 104 1.03 -3.45 -10.54
CA PRO A 104 1.58 -2.91 -9.30
C PRO A 104 2.42 -1.63 -9.43
N HIS A 105 3.35 -1.62 -10.39
CA HIS A 105 4.20 -0.45 -10.61
C HIS A 105 3.42 0.79 -11.06
N ALA A 106 2.47 0.63 -11.98
CA ALA A 106 1.65 1.74 -12.46
C ALA A 106 0.70 2.26 -11.38
N LEU A 107 0.10 1.40 -10.56
CA LEU A 107 -0.72 1.85 -9.42
C LEU A 107 0.10 2.69 -8.43
N ARG A 108 1.33 2.26 -8.13
CA ARG A 108 2.26 3.04 -7.29
C ARG A 108 2.62 4.37 -7.96
N HIS A 109 2.84 4.36 -9.27
CA HIS A 109 3.13 5.59 -10.00
C HIS A 109 1.95 6.57 -9.92
N SER A 110 0.72 6.10 -10.15
CA SER A 110 -0.50 6.89 -10.00
C SER A 110 -0.65 7.48 -8.60
N PHE A 111 -0.29 6.73 -7.55
CA PHE A 111 -0.24 7.27 -6.19
C PHE A 111 0.72 8.46 -6.08
N GLY A 112 1.95 8.31 -6.60
CA GLY A 112 2.94 9.38 -6.60
C GLY A 112 2.48 10.61 -7.38
N THR A 113 1.93 10.41 -8.58
CA THR A 113 1.37 11.49 -9.41
C THR A 113 0.25 12.21 -8.68
N ALA A 114 -0.72 11.49 -8.10
CA ALA A 114 -1.84 12.09 -7.39
C ALA A 114 -1.41 12.92 -6.17
N LEU A 115 -0.38 12.49 -5.42
CA LEU A 115 0.16 13.29 -4.33
C LEU A 115 0.87 14.56 -4.83
N ALA A 116 1.62 14.46 -5.92
CA ALA A 116 2.27 15.63 -6.54
C ALA A 116 1.22 16.65 -7.02
N GLU A 117 0.18 16.19 -7.71
CA GLU A 117 -0.93 17.02 -8.18
C GLU A 117 -1.72 17.65 -7.03
N ALA A 118 -1.81 16.95 -5.89
CA ALA A 118 -2.41 17.47 -4.66
C ALA A 118 -1.50 18.45 -3.88
N GLY A 119 -0.31 18.78 -4.43
CA GLY A 119 0.63 19.75 -3.87
C GLY A 119 1.38 19.26 -2.64
N VAL A 120 1.54 17.95 -2.46
CA VAL A 120 2.29 17.40 -1.32
C VAL A 120 3.77 17.70 -1.45
N ASP A 121 4.38 18.14 -0.36
CA ASP A 121 5.82 18.43 -0.32
C ASP A 121 6.67 17.20 -0.68
N LEU A 122 7.74 17.43 -1.46
CA LEU A 122 8.62 16.39 -1.95
C LEU A 122 9.21 15.52 -0.83
N SER A 123 9.54 16.12 0.33
CA SER A 123 10.11 15.38 1.46
C SER A 123 9.10 14.40 2.06
N VAL A 124 7.82 14.76 2.09
CA VAL A 124 6.72 13.89 2.53
C VAL A 124 6.46 12.79 1.50
N MET A 125 6.45 13.13 0.21
CA MET A 125 6.31 12.14 -0.86
C MET A 125 7.43 11.09 -0.79
N GLN A 126 8.68 11.52 -0.55
CA GLN A 126 9.83 10.63 -0.42
C GLN A 126 9.71 9.71 0.81
N ALA A 127 9.24 10.23 1.94
CA ALA A 127 8.97 9.45 3.15
C ALA A 127 7.92 8.35 2.90
N LEU A 128 6.82 8.68 2.21
CA LEU A 128 5.75 7.74 1.87
C LEU A 128 6.21 6.68 0.87
N LEU A 129 6.95 7.08 -0.16
CA LEU A 129 7.36 6.22 -1.26
C LEU A 129 8.68 5.46 -1.03
N ALA A 130 9.37 5.68 0.08
CA ALA A 130 10.65 5.02 0.39
C ALA A 130 11.64 5.00 -0.80
N HIS A 131 11.73 6.13 -1.52
CA HIS A 131 12.63 6.29 -2.65
C HIS A 131 14.07 6.45 -2.13
N THR A 132 14.84 5.37 -2.18
CA THR A 132 16.26 5.34 -1.79
C THR A 132 17.20 5.76 -2.93
N HIS A 133 16.69 6.15 -4.11
CA HIS A 133 17.50 6.62 -5.24
C HIS A 133 16.94 7.92 -5.81
N VAL A 134 17.32 9.03 -5.18
CA VAL A 134 17.75 10.25 -5.85
C VAL A 134 19.01 10.64 -5.10
N ASP A 135 20.16 10.63 -5.76
CA ASP A 135 21.44 11.06 -5.19
C ASP A 135 21.28 12.42 -4.49
N THR A 136 21.44 12.45 -3.17
CA THR A 136 21.83 13.58 -2.28
C THR A 136 21.52 13.21 -0.82
N THR A 137 22.43 12.46 -0.22
CA THR A 137 22.30 11.78 1.08
C THR A 137 22.37 12.70 2.33
N ALA A 138 22.16 14.02 2.22
CA ALA A 138 22.41 14.94 3.34
C ALA A 138 21.23 15.85 3.75
N ARG A 139 20.02 15.67 3.19
CA ARG A 139 18.88 16.56 3.51
C ARG A 139 17.56 15.89 3.89
N TYR A 140 17.56 14.59 4.16
CA TYR A 140 16.33 13.89 4.57
C TYR A 140 16.09 14.09 6.06
N VAL A 141 15.47 15.22 6.39
CA VAL A 141 14.92 15.52 7.71
C VAL A 141 14.08 14.32 8.15
N HIS A 142 14.33 13.82 9.36
CA HIS A 142 13.44 12.91 10.06
C HIS A 142 12.06 13.58 10.22
N LEU A 143 11.21 13.48 9.20
CA LEU A 143 9.86 13.98 9.26
C LEU A 143 9.11 13.21 10.34
N ALA A 144 8.56 13.94 11.30
CA ALA A 144 7.72 13.35 12.32
C ALA A 144 6.55 12.60 11.64
N PRO A 145 6.24 11.35 12.02
CA PRO A 145 5.15 10.58 11.43
C PRO A 145 3.82 11.36 11.40
N LYS A 146 3.56 12.16 12.45
CA LYS A 146 2.39 13.03 12.52
C LYS A 146 2.28 13.98 11.32
N ARG A 147 3.36 14.68 10.96
CA ARG A 147 3.39 15.61 9.81
C ARG A 147 3.14 14.87 8.49
N VAL A 148 3.74 13.68 8.33
CA VAL A 148 3.52 12.83 7.14
C VAL A 148 2.04 12.43 7.04
N LYS A 149 1.40 12.09 8.16
CA LYS A 149 -0.02 11.74 8.20
C LYS A 149 -0.92 12.94 7.91
N GLU A 150 -0.67 14.10 8.49
CA GLU A 150 -1.47 15.30 8.24
C GLU A 150 -1.47 15.71 6.76
N GLU A 151 -0.29 15.73 6.13
CA GLU A 151 -0.16 16.03 4.69
C GLU A 151 -0.80 14.96 3.82
N PHE A 152 -0.64 13.68 4.18
CA PHE A 152 -1.31 12.58 3.50
C PHE A 152 -2.84 12.72 3.57
N ASP A 153 -3.39 12.95 4.77
CA ASP A 153 -4.83 13.08 4.99
C ASP A 153 -5.39 14.30 4.23
N ALA A 154 -4.68 15.43 4.25
CA ALA A 154 -5.04 16.62 3.49
C ALA A 154 -5.02 16.36 1.97
N ALA A 155 -4.00 15.68 1.45
CA ALA A 155 -3.91 15.32 0.04
C ALA A 155 -5.05 14.39 -0.39
N ARG A 156 -5.35 13.36 0.41
CA ARG A 156 -6.48 12.45 0.17
C ARG A 156 -7.81 13.20 0.18
N ALA A 157 -7.98 14.19 1.05
CA ALA A 157 -9.17 15.04 1.05
C ALA A 157 -9.30 15.88 -0.23
N ARG A 158 -8.20 16.44 -0.75
CA ARG A 158 -8.19 17.19 -2.03
C ARG A 158 -8.54 16.28 -3.21
N ILE A 159 -7.90 15.11 -3.30
CA ILE A 159 -8.14 14.13 -4.37
C ILE A 159 -9.61 13.69 -4.39
N ARG A 160 -10.22 13.46 -3.23
CA ARG A 160 -11.65 13.09 -3.15
C ARG A 160 -12.61 14.18 -3.65
N ARG A 161 -12.22 15.46 -3.60
CA ARG A 161 -13.07 16.57 -4.07
C ARG A 161 -13.00 16.78 -5.58
N GLN A 162 -12.05 16.15 -6.26
CA GLN A 162 -11.83 16.27 -7.70
C GLN A 162 -12.50 15.16 -8.51
N VAL A 163 -13.08 14.15 -7.84
CA VAL A 163 -13.80 13.01 -8.43
C VAL A 163 -15.27 13.14 -8.10
#